data_AF-A0A6L9YV70-F1
#
_entry.id   AF-A0A6L9YV70-F1
#
_cell.length_a   1.000
_cell.length_b   1.000
_cell.length_c   1.000
_cell.angle_alpha   90.00
_cell.angle_beta   90.00
_cell.angle_gamma   90.00
#
_symmetry.space_group_name_H-M   'P 1'
#
loop_
_entity.id
_entity.type
_entity.pdbx_description
1 polymer ?
#
loop_
_entity_poly.entity_id
_entity_poly.type
_entity_poly.pdbx_seq_one_letter_code
_entity_poly.pdbx_strand_id
1 'polypeptide(L)'
;MCFTLSQASVLGAGLECSEYVHTDDTGARHSGKNGYCTVIGNEWFTFFASTPQKTRRNFLSVLQGNAPIYVLNQDAHQYARFL
;
A
#
# COMPACT_ATOMS: atom_id res chain seq x y z
N MET A 1 -20.16 -16.08 0.06
CA MET A 1 -18.70 -16.19 -0.09
C MET A 1 -18.35 -15.74 -1.50
N CYS A 2 -17.85 -14.50 -1.67
CA CYS A 2 -17.67 -13.88 -2.98
C CYS A 2 -16.29 -14.26 -3.54
N PHE A 3 -16.22 -15.28 -4.39
CA PHE A 3 -14.98 -15.85 -4.94
C PHE A 3 -14.55 -15.27 -6.31
N THR A 4 -15.10 -14.12 -6.74
CA THR A 4 -14.84 -13.56 -8.09
C THR A 4 -14.18 -12.17 -8.11
N LEU A 5 -13.75 -11.65 -6.96
CA LEU A 5 -13.13 -10.31 -6.90
C LEU A 5 -11.65 -10.36 -7.27
N SER A 6 -11.22 -9.39 -8.08
CA SER A 6 -9.79 -9.16 -8.31
C SER A 6 -9.09 -8.79 -7.00
N GLN A 7 -7.79 -9.02 -6.92
CA GLN A 7 -7.01 -8.69 -5.73
C GLN A 7 -7.13 -7.19 -5.34
N ALA A 8 -7.21 -6.30 -6.34
CA ALA A 8 -7.42 -4.87 -6.13
C ALA A 8 -8.82 -4.57 -5.57
N SER A 9 -9.85 -5.30 -6.01
CA SER A 9 -11.21 -5.15 -5.50
C SER A 9 -11.34 -5.63 -4.07
N VAL A 10 -10.63 -6.71 -3.69
CA VAL A 10 -10.55 -7.18 -2.29
C VAL A 10 -9.88 -6.14 -1.41
N LEU A 11 -8.77 -5.54 -1.87
CA LEU A 11 -8.12 -4.47 -1.13
C LEU A 11 -9.03 -3.24 -0.97
N GLY A 12 -9.69 -2.82 -2.04
CA GLY A 12 -10.60 -1.67 -2.01
C GLY A 12 -11.74 -1.88 -1.03
N ALA A 13 -12.48 -3.00 -1.15
CA ALA A 13 -13.56 -3.33 -0.23
C ALA A 13 -13.06 -3.53 1.21
N GLY A 14 -11.89 -4.15 1.37
CA GLY A 14 -11.25 -4.33 2.68
C GLY A 14 -10.93 -3.01 3.37
N LEU A 15 -10.34 -2.05 2.64
CA LEU A 15 -10.00 -0.72 3.19
C LEU A 15 -11.25 0.13 3.45
N GLU A 16 -12.28 0.01 2.62
CA GLU A 16 -13.52 0.77 2.78
C GLU A 16 -14.35 0.29 3.99
N CYS A 17 -14.39 -1.02 4.22
CA CYS A 17 -15.25 -1.62 5.24
C CYS A 17 -14.56 -1.86 6.60
N SER A 18 -13.24 -1.69 6.69
CA SER A 18 -12.49 -2.01 7.91
C SER A 18 -12.21 -0.78 8.76
N GLU A 19 -12.48 -0.89 10.06
CA GLU A 19 -12.09 0.15 11.04
C GLU A 19 -10.58 0.23 11.24
N TYR A 20 -9.88 -0.89 11.04
CA TYR A 20 -8.42 -0.97 11.11
C TYR A 20 -7.87 -1.99 10.11
N VAL A 21 -6.60 -1.83 9.77
CA VAL A 21 -5.81 -2.82 9.04
C VAL A 21 -4.43 -2.94 9.67
N HIS A 22 -3.90 -4.16 9.68
CA HIS A 22 -2.50 -4.43 9.96
C HIS A 22 -1.71 -4.36 8.67
N THR A 23 -0.47 -3.89 8.76
CA THR A 23 0.43 -3.83 7.61
C THR A 23 1.82 -4.32 7.97
N ASP A 24 2.48 -5.05 7.07
CA ASP A 24 3.89 -5.41 7.17
C ASP A 24 4.60 -5.29 5.82
N ASP A 25 5.90 -4.98 5.83
CA ASP A 25 6.75 -4.86 4.65
C ASP A 25 7.94 -5.84 4.79
N THR A 26 7.77 -7.03 4.23
CA THR A 26 8.73 -8.13 4.33
C THR A 26 9.61 -8.26 3.09
N GLY A 27 10.80 -8.85 3.24
CA GLY A 27 11.69 -9.13 2.12
C GLY A 27 11.14 -10.25 1.24
N ALA A 28 11.10 -10.02 -0.08
CA ALA A 28 10.63 -10.96 -1.09
C ALA A 28 11.71 -11.16 -2.16
N ARG A 29 12.80 -11.85 -1.79
CA ARG A 29 13.93 -12.09 -2.70
C ARG A 29 13.54 -13.13 -3.75
N HIS A 30 13.71 -12.78 -5.02
CA HIS A 30 13.40 -13.67 -6.14
C HIS A 30 14.53 -13.64 -7.17
N SER A 31 15.01 -14.83 -7.56
CA SER A 31 16.08 -14.98 -8.56
C SER A 31 17.32 -14.12 -8.27
N GLY A 32 17.75 -14.10 -7.00
CA GLY A 32 18.90 -13.32 -6.54
C GLY A 32 18.67 -11.82 -6.36
N LYS A 33 17.56 -11.28 -6.89
CA LYS A 33 17.18 -9.86 -6.77
C LYS A 33 16.37 -9.63 -5.50
N ASN A 34 16.69 -8.57 -4.77
CA ASN A 34 15.90 -8.14 -3.62
C ASN A 34 14.57 -7.56 -4.13
N GLY A 35 13.49 -7.99 -3.50
CA GLY A 35 12.16 -7.40 -3.64
C GLY A 35 11.56 -7.27 -2.24
N TYR A 36 10.39 -6.65 -2.17
CA TYR A 36 9.66 -6.45 -0.93
C TYR A 36 8.19 -6.77 -1.16
N CYS A 37 7.56 -7.41 -0.19
CA CYS A 37 6.14 -7.71 -0.21
C CYS A 37 5.46 -6.94 0.92
N THR A 38 4.51 -6.08 0.54
CA THR A 38 3.61 -5.42 1.47
C THR A 38 2.41 -6.33 1.73
N VAL A 39 2.16 -6.65 2.99
CA VAL A 39 0.99 -7.37 3.46
C VAL A 39 0.04 -6.36 4.10
N ILE A 40 -1.23 -6.39 3.73
CA ILE A 40 -2.30 -5.56 4.32
C ILE A 40 -3.47 -6.47 4.66
N GLY A 41 -3.99 -6.40 5.87
CA GLY A 41 -5.15 -7.21 6.22
C GLY A 41 -5.61 -7.11 7.66
N ASN A 42 -6.66 -7.86 7.96
CA ASN A 42 -7.22 -8.06 9.30
C ASN A 42 -7.87 -9.46 9.34
N GLU A 43 -8.75 -9.71 10.31
CA GLU A 43 -9.42 -11.00 10.45
C GLU A 43 -10.34 -11.37 9.27
N TRP A 44 -10.70 -10.41 8.41
CA TRP A 44 -11.64 -10.60 7.30
C TRP A 44 -10.95 -10.78 5.94
N PHE A 45 -9.76 -10.20 5.74
CA PHE A 45 -9.04 -10.28 4.48
C PHE A 45 -7.53 -10.12 4.63
N THR A 46 -6.79 -10.62 3.63
CA THR A 46 -5.36 -10.37 3.48
C THR A 46 -5.03 -10.10 2.01
N PHE A 47 -4.24 -9.06 1.77
CA PHE A 47 -3.75 -8.61 0.49
C PHE A 47 -2.21 -8.60 0.47
N PHE A 48 -1.60 -8.98 -0.65
CA PHE A 48 -0.14 -9.04 -0.81
C PHE A 48 0.33 -8.31 -2.08
N ALA A 49 1.22 -7.32 -1.98
CA ALA A 49 1.80 -6.66 -3.15
C ALA A 49 3.33 -6.67 -3.13
N SER A 50 3.93 -7.18 -4.21
CA SER A 50 5.37 -7.16 -4.39
C SER A 50 5.84 -5.89 -5.12
N THR A 51 6.82 -5.20 -4.56
CA THR A 51 7.48 -4.05 -5.16
C THR A 51 9.01 -4.22 -5.16
N PRO A 52 9.74 -3.60 -6.09
CA PRO A 52 11.19 -3.76 -6.17
C PRO A 52 11.98 -3.01 -5.08
N GLN A 53 11.36 -2.05 -4.38
CA GLN A 53 12.05 -1.18 -3.43
C GLN A 53 11.20 -0.94 -2.17
N LYS A 54 11.84 -1.01 -1.00
CA LYS A 54 11.23 -0.61 0.28
C LYS A 54 11.34 0.89 0.44
N THR A 55 10.27 1.60 0.08
CA THR A 55 10.18 3.05 0.27
C THR A 55 8.82 3.39 0.85
N ARG A 56 8.77 4.45 1.67
CA ARG A 56 7.51 4.97 2.20
C ARG A 56 6.51 5.30 1.09
N ARG A 57 6.98 5.82 -0.05
CA ARG A 57 6.13 6.12 -1.21
C ARG A 57 5.47 4.86 -1.78
N ASN A 58 6.23 3.78 -1.95
CA ASN A 58 5.68 2.52 -2.46
C ASN A 58 4.65 1.94 -1.50
N PHE A 59 4.97 1.89 -0.20
CA PHE A 59 4.04 1.45 0.83
C PHE A 59 2.73 2.26 0.79
N LEU A 60 2.80 3.60 0.79
CA LEU A 60 1.62 4.46 0.72
C LEU A 60 0.85 4.31 -0.59
N SER A 61 1.52 4.05 -1.71
CA SER A 61 0.86 3.76 -2.99
C SER A 61 0.05 2.48 -2.90
N VAL A 62 0.62 1.41 -2.35
CA VAL A 62 -0.07 0.12 -2.17
C VAL A 62 -1.25 0.26 -1.21
N LEU A 63 -1.04 0.93 -0.06
CA LEU A 63 -2.09 1.18 0.93
C LEU A 63 -3.27 1.98 0.36
N GLN A 64 -3.03 2.81 -0.64
CA GLN A 64 -4.06 3.58 -1.34
C GLN A 64 -4.62 2.87 -2.58
N GLY A 65 -4.48 1.55 -2.68
CA GLY A 65 -4.98 0.79 -3.82
C GLY A 65 -4.31 1.14 -5.15
N ASN A 66 -3.05 1.58 -5.11
CA ASN A 66 -2.28 2.11 -6.25
C ASN A 66 -2.89 3.36 -6.91
N ALA A 67 -3.73 4.10 -6.17
CA ALA A 67 -4.23 5.42 -6.55
C ALA A 67 -3.74 6.46 -5.52
N PRO A 68 -2.43 6.80 -5.50
CA PRO A 68 -1.86 7.63 -4.45
C PRO A 68 -2.42 9.05 -4.48
N ILE A 69 -2.91 9.48 -3.32
CA ILE A 69 -3.31 10.85 -3.01
C ILE A 69 -2.21 11.46 -2.13
N TYR A 70 -1.87 12.70 -2.41
CA TYR A 70 -0.90 13.46 -1.62
C TYR A 70 -1.59 14.68 -1.02
N VAL A 71 -1.38 14.89 0.28
CA VAL A 71 -1.82 16.09 0.97
C VAL A 71 -0.58 16.93 1.26
N LEU A 72 -0.58 18.16 0.75
CA LEU A 72 0.49 19.11 1.03
C LEU A 72 0.23 19.74 2.39
N ASN A 73 1.22 19.68 3.27
CA ASN A 73 1.18 20.41 4.53
C ASN A 73 1.74 21.83 4.33
N GLN A 74 1.66 22.63 5.40
CA GLN A 74 2.15 24.01 5.37
C GLN A 74 3.64 24.08 5.00
N ASP A 75 4.46 23.14 5.49
CA ASP A 75 5.89 23.10 5.18
C ASP A 75 6.14 22.85 3.69
N ALA A 76 5.37 21.95 3.06
CA ALA A 76 5.47 21.68 1.63
C ALA A 76 5.10 22.92 0.81
N HIS A 77 4.07 23.65 1.22
CA HIS A 77 3.72 24.94 0.60
C HIS A 77 4.80 25.99 0.79
N GLN A 78 5.43 26.05 1.96
CA GLN A 78 6.53 26.98 2.22
C GLN A 78 7.75 26.64 1.39
N TYR A 79 8.15 25.37 1.33
CA TYR A 79 9.27 24.89 0.52
C TYR A 79 9.07 25.23 -0.97
N ALA A 80 7.86 24.99 -1.50
CA ALA A 80 7.55 25.27 -2.90
C ALA A 80 7.61 26.76 -3.28
N ARG A 81 7.54 27.69 -2.32
CA ARG A 81 7.71 29.13 -2.57
C ARG A 81 9.17 29.56 -2.69
N PHE A 82 10.11 28.72 -2.26
CA PHE A 82 11.56 28.99 -2.34
C PHE A 82 12.22 28.35 -3.57
N LEU A 83 11.44 27.64 -4.40
CA LEU A 83 11.81 27.15 -5.72
C LEU A 83 11.39 28.17 -6.79
#